data_AF-A0A7Y2N2V9-F1
#
_entry.id   AF-A0A7Y2N2V9-F1
#
_cell.length_a   1.000
_cell.length_b   1.000
_cell.length_c   1.000
_cell.angle_alpha   90.00
_cell.angle_beta   90.00
_cell.angle_gamma   90.00
#
_symmetry.space_group_name_H-M   'P 1'
#
loop_
_entity.id
_entity.type
_entity.pdbx_description
1 polymer ?
#
loop_
_entity_poly.entity_id
_entity_poly.type
_entity_poly.pdbx_seq_one_letter_code
_entity_poly.pdbx_strand_id
1 'polypeptide(L)'
;MRHLVLLVTLLFTLGMASAAWSEDLIMDKDALSSMLSEPDLVVLDVRTGKDWSSSEFKIKNAMRAPVGEYKDWSASLPKDKTLVTYCA
;
A
#
# COMPACT_ATOMS: atom_id res chain seq x y z
N MET A 1 -32.40 28.11 19.65
CA MET A 1 -32.03 27.81 18.24
C MET A 1 -30.56 28.12 17.95
N ARG A 2 -30.05 29.35 18.15
CA ARG A 2 -28.65 29.72 17.86
C ARG A 2 -27.60 28.85 18.58
N HIS A 3 -27.79 28.55 19.86
CA HIS A 3 -26.89 27.70 20.64
C HIS A 3 -26.96 26.21 20.26
N LEU A 4 -28.13 25.75 19.79
CA LEU A 4 -28.32 24.37 19.32
C LEU A 4 -27.61 24.15 17.97
N VAL A 5 -27.70 25.14 17.07
CA VAL A 5 -26.97 25.13 15.79
C VAL A 5 -25.46 25.12 16.02
N LEU A 6 -24.97 25.95 16.95
CA LEU A 6 -23.54 26.01 17.31
C LEU A 6 -23.02 24.67 17.87
N LEU A 7 -23.81 24.00 18.71
CA LEU A 7 -23.47 22.68 19.27
C LEU A 7 -23.43 21.60 18.19
N VAL A 8 -24.41 21.58 17.28
CA VAL A 8 -24.47 20.61 16.17
C VAL A 8 -23.30 20.80 15.20
N THR A 9 -22.93 22.05 14.88
CA THR A 9 -21.74 22.31 14.05
C THR A 9 -20.45 21.88 14.74
N LEU A 10 -20.32 22.08 16.06
CA LEU A 10 -19.11 21.69 16.80
C LEU A 10 -18.92 20.17 16.84
N LEU A 11 -20.01 19.41 17.01
CA LEU A 11 -20.01 17.95 16.95
C LEU A 11 -19.66 17.42 15.56
N PHE A 12 -20.09 18.10 14.50
CA PHE A 12 -19.80 17.71 13.12
C PHE A 12 -18.32 17.93 12.76
N THR A 13 -17.70 19.00 13.26
CA THR A 13 -16.28 19.28 13.02
C THR A 13 -15.32 18.36 13.79
N LEU A 14 -15.74 17.83 14.95
CA LEU A 14 -14.92 16.93 15.76
C LEU A 14 -14.84 15.51 15.16
N GLY A 15 -15.86 15.08 14.41
CA GLY A 15 -15.92 13.76 13.78
C GLY A 15 -15.05 13.58 12.54
N MET A 16 -14.53 14.66 11.94
CA MET A 16 -13.69 14.62 10.73
C MET A 16 -12.17 14.66 11.03
N ALA A 17 -11.76 14.71 12.29
CA ALA A 17 -10.36 14.89 12.68
C ALA A 17 -9.52 13.61 12.74
N SER A 18 -9.91 12.53 12.05
CA SER A 18 -9.00 11.40 11.79
C SER A 18 -8.32 11.59 10.44
N ALA A 19 -7.50 12.63 10.31
CA ALA A 19 -6.41 12.59 9.35
C ALA A 19 -5.44 11.52 9.86
N ALA A 20 -5.56 10.30 9.33
CA ALA A 20 -4.54 9.29 9.49
C ALA A 20 -3.24 9.91 8.97
N TRP A 21 -2.35 10.24 9.90
CA TRP A 21 -1.01 10.66 9.59
C TRP A 21 -0.40 9.47 8.84
N SER A 22 -0.12 9.63 7.56
CA SER A 22 0.59 8.62 6.80
C SER A 22 1.99 8.57 7.39
N GLU A 23 2.21 7.62 8.30
CA GLU A 23 3.55 7.13 8.58
C GLU A 23 4.17 6.75 7.23
N ASP A 24 5.47 6.99 7.06
CA ASP A 24 6.18 6.56 5.86
C ASP A 24 5.79 5.10 5.60
N LEU A 25 5.22 4.82 4.42
CA LEU A 25 4.66 3.50 4.05
C LEU A 25 5.81 2.51 3.77
N ILE A 26 6.72 2.38 4.72
CA ILE A 26 7.88 1.50 4.71
C ILE A 26 7.56 0.36 5.66
N MET A 27 7.68 -0.86 5.14
CA MET A 27 7.44 -2.09 5.88
C MET A 27 8.78 -2.80 6.12
N ASP A 28 8.99 -3.29 7.33
CA ASP A 28 10.12 -4.17 7.63
C ASP A 28 9.98 -5.53 6.94
N LYS A 29 11.09 -6.16 6.57
CA LYS A 29 11.10 -7.44 5.85
C LYS A 29 10.44 -8.58 6.65
N ASP A 30 10.57 -8.58 7.98
CA ASP A 30 10.03 -9.63 8.84
C ASP A 30 8.51 -9.47 8.96
N ALA A 31 8.03 -8.22 8.98
CA ALA A 31 6.59 -7.92 8.89
C ALA A 31 6.00 -8.42 7.57
N LEU A 32 6.66 -8.16 6.43
CA LEU A 32 6.23 -8.71 5.14
C LEU A 32 6.21 -10.23 5.15
N SER A 33 7.25 -10.86 5.71
CA SER A 33 7.38 -12.32 5.81
C SER A 33 6.20 -12.95 6.55
N SER A 34 5.77 -12.35 7.67
CA SER A 34 4.59 -12.80 8.42
C SER A 34 3.28 -12.71 7.63
N MET A 35 3.20 -11.83 6.64
CA MET A 35 2.00 -11.61 5.83
C MET A 35 1.96 -12.43 4.53
N LEU A 36 3.02 -13.16 4.16
CA LEU A 36 3.11 -13.85 2.85
C LEU A 36 2.03 -14.92 2.61
N SER A 37 1.31 -15.34 3.65
CA SER A 37 0.20 -16.29 3.55
C SER A 37 -1.17 -15.62 3.49
N GLU A 38 -1.24 -14.30 3.66
CA GLU A 38 -2.49 -13.56 3.65
C GLU A 38 -3.07 -13.48 2.24
N PRO A 39 -4.36 -13.81 2.05
CA PRO A 39 -5.00 -13.80 0.74
C PRO A 39 -5.13 -12.37 0.18
N ASP A 40 -5.05 -11.37 1.04
CA ASP A 40 -5.25 -9.96 0.68
C ASP A 40 -3.95 -9.21 0.38
N LEU A 41 -2.80 -9.91 0.42
CA LEU A 41 -1.50 -9.34 0.11
C LEU A 41 -1.13 -9.54 -1.36
N VAL A 42 -0.75 -8.45 -2.03
CA VAL A 42 -0.15 -8.47 -3.36
C VAL A 42 1.26 -7.90 -3.27
N VAL A 43 2.26 -8.74 -3.53
CA VAL A 43 3.68 -8.34 -3.56
C VAL A 43 4.08 -8.03 -5.00
N LEU A 44 4.74 -6.89 -5.21
CA LEU A 44 5.11 -6.35 -6.52
C LEU A 44 6.64 -6.23 -6.64
N ASP A 45 7.26 -7.00 -7.53
CA ASP A 45 8.69 -6.89 -7.84
C ASP A 45 8.90 -5.80 -8.91
N VAL A 46 9.34 -4.62 -8.46
CA VAL A 46 9.60 -3.46 -9.33
C VAL A 46 11.06 -3.32 -9.73
N ARG A 47 11.93 -4.30 -9.40
CA ARG A 47 13.37 -4.24 -9.70
C ARG A 47 13.65 -4.16 -11.19
N THR A 48 14.73 -3.48 -11.56
CA THR A 48 15.11 -3.24 -12.96
C THR A 48 16.39 -3.96 -13.36
N GLY A 49 16.54 -4.24 -14.65
CA GLY A 49 17.78 -4.77 -15.20
C GLY A 49 18.30 -6.01 -14.47
N LYS A 50 19.59 -6.00 -14.12
CA LYS A 50 20.29 -7.12 -13.49
C LYS A 50 19.80 -7.42 -12.07
N ASP A 51 19.30 -6.42 -11.35
CA ASP A 51 18.76 -6.60 -10.00
C ASP A 51 17.57 -7.57 -10.01
N TRP A 52 16.83 -7.64 -11.12
CA TRP A 52 15.81 -8.66 -11.33
C TRP A 52 16.32 -9.89 -12.08
N SER A 53 16.96 -9.70 -13.25
CA SER A 53 17.27 -10.80 -14.17
C SER A 53 18.37 -11.73 -13.65
N SER A 54 19.30 -11.20 -12.85
CA SER A 54 20.43 -11.95 -12.28
C SER A 54 20.19 -12.39 -10.83
N SER A 55 19.03 -12.07 -10.26
CA SER A 55 18.69 -12.48 -8.90
C SER A 55 18.35 -13.95 -8.82
N GLU A 56 19.16 -14.69 -8.04
CA GLU A 56 18.95 -16.08 -7.67
C GLU A 56 17.62 -16.29 -6.94
N PHE A 57 17.26 -15.34 -6.06
CA PHE A 57 16.05 -15.39 -5.25
C PHE A 57 15.13 -14.20 -5.52
N LYS A 58 13.81 -14.45 -5.40
CA LYS A 58 12.73 -13.46 -5.50
C LYS A 58 11.72 -13.76 -4.40
N ILE A 59 10.98 -12.75 -3.94
CA ILE A 59 9.96 -12.96 -2.90
C ILE A 59 8.89 -13.90 -3.45
N LYS A 60 8.51 -14.92 -2.67
CA LYS A 60 7.50 -15.90 -3.07
C LYS A 60 6.17 -15.20 -3.38
N ASN A 61 5.48 -15.66 -4.43
CA ASN A 61 4.21 -15.11 -4.92
C ASN A 61 4.27 -13.65 -5.39
N ALA A 62 5.46 -13.04 -5.54
CA ALA A 62 5.56 -11.70 -6.08
C ALA A 62 5.18 -11.66 -7.58
N MET A 63 4.30 -10.73 -7.92
CA MET A 63 3.97 -10.39 -9.29
C MET A 63 5.06 -9.49 -9.88
N ARG A 64 5.49 -9.78 -11.11
CA ARG A 64 6.41 -8.92 -11.85
C ARG A 64 5.71 -7.61 -12.23
N ALA A 65 6.24 -6.48 -11.78
CA ALA A 65 5.67 -5.15 -11.99
C ALA A 65 6.75 -4.14 -12.41
N PRO A 66 7.31 -4.26 -13.63
CA PRO A 66 8.41 -3.40 -14.05
C PRO A 66 7.94 -1.94 -14.10
N VAL A 67 8.79 -1.03 -13.63
CA VAL A 67 8.46 0.41 -13.55
C VAL A 67 8.10 1.01 -14.91
N GLY A 68 8.67 0.50 -16.01
CA GLY A 68 8.40 0.95 -17.38
C GLY A 68 6.98 0.66 -17.85
N GLU A 69 6.29 -0.30 -17.23
CA GLU A 69 4.92 -0.72 -17.58
C GLU A 69 3.92 -0.31 -16.50
N TYR A 70 4.26 0.67 -15.66
CA TYR A 70 3.42 1.13 -14.53
C TYR A 70 1.96 1.34 -14.91
N LYS A 71 1.71 2.00 -16.04
CA LYS A 71 0.34 2.30 -16.49
C LYS A 71 -0.48 1.05 -16.74
N ASP A 72 0.16 -0.02 -17.20
CA ASP A 72 -0.52 -1.24 -17.61
C ASP A 72 -0.86 -2.10 -16.38
N TRP A 73 0.10 -2.35 -15.51
CA TRP A 73 -0.15 -3.18 -14.33
C TRP A 73 -0.90 -2.45 -13.22
N SER A 74 -0.72 -1.13 -13.03
CA SER A 74 -1.41 -0.40 -11.94
C SER A 74 -2.92 -0.27 -12.17
N ALA A 75 -3.35 -0.35 -13.43
CA ALA A 75 -4.75 -0.31 -13.82
C ALA A 75 -5.50 -1.60 -13.47
N SER A 76 -4.82 -2.75 -13.45
CA SER A 76 -5.43 -4.06 -13.16
C SER A 76 -5.39 -4.43 -11.67
N LEU A 77 -4.69 -3.65 -10.84
CA LEU A 77 -4.56 -3.96 -9.42
C LEU A 77 -5.87 -3.70 -8.64
N PRO A 78 -6.25 -4.65 -7.76
CA PRO A 78 -7.38 -4.47 -6.86
C PRO A 78 -7.10 -3.34 -5.86
N LYS A 79 -8.08 -2.46 -5.66
CA LYS A 79 -7.94 -1.27 -4.80
C LYS A 79 -8.25 -1.54 -3.32
N ASP A 80 -8.80 -2.72 -3.04
CA ASP A 80 -9.20 -3.22 -1.72
C ASP A 80 -8.14 -4.14 -1.08
N LYS A 81 -6.96 -4.28 -1.71
CA LYS A 81 -5.88 -5.18 -1.26
C LYS A 81 -4.68 -4.41 -0.73
N THR A 82 -3.90 -5.07 0.11
CA THR A 82 -2.62 -4.55 0.57
C THR A 82 -1.58 -4.75 -0.52
N LEU A 83 -1.04 -3.65 -1.04
CA LEU A 83 -0.01 -3.66 -2.07
C LEU A 83 1.34 -3.38 -1.45
N VAL A 84 2.31 -4.27 -1.64
CA VAL A 84 3.70 -4.08 -1.19
C VAL A 84 4.63 -4.13 -2.39
N THR A 85 5.28 -3.01 -2.70
CA THR A 85 6.33 -2.95 -3.73
C THR A 85 7.69 -3.16 -3.11
N TYR A 86 8.58 -3.91 -3.78
CA TYR A 86 9.99 -4.01 -3.38
C TYR A 86 10.93 -3.78 -4.56
N CYS A 87 12.07 -3.16 -4.26
CA CYS A 87 13.18 -2.91 -5.18
C CYS A 87 14.48 -3.59 -4.70
N ALA A 88 15.62 -3.15 -5.22
CA ALA A 88 16.95 -3.73 -4.96
C ALA A 88 17.51 -3.26 -3.62
#